data_AF-A0A2V6N4E7-F1
#
_entry.id   AF-A0A2V6N4E7-F1
#
_cell.length_a   1.000
_cell.length_b   1.000
_cell.length_c   1.000
_cell.angle_alpha   90.00
_cell.angle_beta   90.00
_cell.angle_gamma   90.00
#
_symmetry.space_group_name_H-M   'P 1'
#
loop_
_entity.id
_entity.type
_entity.pdbx_description
1 polymer ?
#
loop_
_entity_poly.entity_id
_entity_poly.type
_entity_poly.pdbx_seq_one_letter_code
_entity_poly.pdbx_strand_id
1 'polypeptide(L)' 'MPRRSLAGIPIVASVSAPSSLAMQFAREGNQTLIGFIRPPSFNIYSHVKRVILD' A
#
# COMPACT_ATOMS: atom_id res chain seq x y z
N MET A 1 -15.81 0.53 -15.73
CA MET A 1 -15.00 1.45 -14.89
C MET A 1 -14.64 0.74 -13.59
N PRO A 2 -13.38 0.36 -13.31
CA PRO A 2 -13.06 -0.16 -11.99
C PRO A 2 -13.03 1.02 -11.01
N ARG A 3 -14.09 1.16 -10.23
CA ARG A 3 -14.16 2.01 -9.03
C ARG A 3 -13.31 1.36 -7.93
N ARG A 4 -12.00 1.20 -8.17
CA ARG A 4 -11.10 0.42 -7.31
C ARG A 4 -9.77 1.07 -6.99
N SER A 5 -9.54 2.29 -7.47
CA SER A 5 -8.43 3.12 -7.01
C SER A 5 -9.04 4.34 -6.35
N LEU A 6 -8.71 4.58 -5.09
CA LEU A 6 -9.08 5.80 -4.38
C LEU A 6 -8.50 6.97 -5.16
N ALA A 7 -9.30 7.65 -5.98
CA ALA A 7 -9.04 8.96 -6.59
C ALA A 7 -7.57 9.28 -6.95
N GLY A 8 -6.86 8.39 -7.67
CA GLY A 8 -5.48 8.64 -8.10
C GLY A 8 -4.42 8.63 -7.00
N ILE A 9 -4.73 8.12 -5.80
CA ILE A 9 -3.78 8.01 -4.69
C ILE A 9 -2.81 6.84 -4.97
N PRO A 10 -1.51 7.11 -5.15
CA PRO A 10 -0.54 6.08 -5.54
C PRO A 10 -0.04 5.25 -4.34
N ILE A 11 -0.18 5.75 -3.10
CA ILE A 11 0.35 5.12 -1.89
C ILE A 11 -0.69 5.19 -0.76
N VAL A 12 -0.91 4.06 -0.08
CA VAL A 12 -1.76 3.92 1.10
C VAL A 12 -0.95 3.30 2.23
N ALA A 13 -1.08 3.86 3.44
CA ALA A 13 -0.28 3.53 4.60
C ALA A 13 -1.19 3.21 5.80
N SER A 14 -0.93 2.10 6.51
CA SER A 14 -1.67 1.71 7.72
C SER A 14 -0.77 1.43 8.91
N VAL A 15 -1.22 1.87 10.08
CA VAL A 15 -0.58 1.64 11.38
C VAL A 15 -0.78 0.18 11.85
N SER A 16 -1.83 -0.50 11.37
CA SER A 16 -2.17 -1.89 11.67
C SER A 16 -1.92 -2.82 10.47
N ALA A 17 -2.16 -4.11 10.69
CA ALA A 17 -2.12 -5.13 9.64
C ALA A 17 -3.16 -4.84 8.55
N PRO A 18 -2.76 -4.78 7.26
CA PRO A 18 -3.71 -4.71 6.17
C PRO A 18 -4.42 -6.06 5.98
N SER A 19 -5.67 -6.04 5.50
CA SER A 19 -6.38 -7.27 5.15
C SER A 19 -5.88 -7.87 3.84
N SER A 20 -6.05 -9.18 3.65
CA SER A 20 -5.70 -9.85 2.39
C SER A 20 -6.41 -9.25 1.18
N LEU A 21 -7.67 -8.82 1.36
CA LEU A 21 -8.42 -8.14 0.32
C LEU A 21 -7.80 -6.79 -0.05
N ALA A 22 -7.38 -6.00 0.96
CA ALA A 22 -6.70 -4.72 0.72
C ALA A 22 -5.36 -4.91 0.00
N MET A 23 -4.61 -5.96 0.35
CA MET A 23 -3.36 -6.31 -0.34
C MET A 23 -3.60 -6.66 -1.81
N GLN A 24 -4.61 -7.49 -2.11
CA GLN A 24 -4.97 -7.84 -3.49
C GLN A 24 -5.41 -6.61 -4.28
N PHE A 25 -6.25 -5.76 -3.67
CA PHE A 25 -6.70 -4.50 -4.28
C PHE A 25 -5.54 -3.58 -4.63
N ALA A 26 -4.58 -3.40 -3.72
CA ALA A 26 -3.43 -2.54 -3.96
C ALA A 26 -2.54 -3.07 -5.09
N ARG A 27 -2.36 -4.41 -5.17
CA ARG A 27 -1.61 -5.06 -6.25
C ARG A 27 -2.26 -4.84 -7.61
N GLU A 28 -3.55 -5.15 -7.73
CA GLU A 28 -4.32 -5.01 -8.98
C GLU A 28 -4.53 -3.54 -9.37
N GLY A 29 -4.71 -2.67 -8.37
CA GLY A 29 -5.00 -1.25 -8.54
C GLY A 29 -3.78 -0.36 -8.78
N ASN A 30 -2.58 -0.94 -8.96
CA ASN A 30 -1.32 -0.23 -9.11
C ASN A 30 -0.97 0.71 -7.94
N GLN A 31 -1.44 0.43 -6.73
CA GLN A 31 -1.20 1.23 -5.52
C GLN A 31 -0.14 0.57 -4.62
N THR A 32 0.73 1.39 -4.05
CA THR A 32 1.70 0.94 -3.03
C THR A 32 0.98 0.85 -1.69
N LEU A 33 0.98 -0.32 -1.07
CA LEU A 33 0.39 -0.53 0.26
C LEU A 33 1.50 -0.75 1.27
N ILE A 34 1.51 0.07 2.32
CA ILE A 34 2.43 -0.01 3.45
C ILE A 34 1.62 -0.31 4.71
N GLY A 35 2.07 -1.29 5.49
CA GLY A 35 1.43 -1.68 6.75
C GLY A 35 2.43 -1.79 7.88
N PHE A 36 1.91 -1.95 9.11
CA PHE A 36 2.72 -2.07 10.33
C PHE A 36 3.68 -0.89 10.55
N ILE A 37 3.26 0.33 10.24
CA ILE A 37 4.11 1.51 10.42
C ILE A 37 4.40 1.72 11.91
N ARG A 38 5.65 1.53 12.30
CA ARG A 38 6.18 1.71 13.65
C ARG A 38 7.62 2.20 13.56
N PRO A 39 7.96 3.44 13.93
CA PRO A 39 9.35 3.89 13.86
C PRO A 39 10.30 2.89 14.54
N PRO A 40 11.41 2.47 13.90
CA PRO A 40 11.93 2.92 12.59
C PRO A 40 11.50 2.07 11.39
N SER A 41 10.59 1.10 11.55
CA SER A 41 10.25 0.07 10.56
C SER A 41 8.82 0.13 10.01
N PHE A 42 8.63 -0.52 8.87
CA PHE A 42 7.34 -0.71 8.21
C PHE A 42 7.47 -1.85 7.19
N ASN A 43 6.33 -2.38 6.73
CA ASN A 43 6.29 -3.44 5.73
C ASN A 43 5.59 -2.95 4.46
N ILE A 44 6.21 -3.21 3.30
CA ILE A 44 5.64 -2.87 1.99
C ILE A 44 5.03 -4.13 1.36
N TYR A 45 3.76 -4.08 0.99
CA TYR A 45 2.99 -5.23 0.50
C TYR A 45 2.78 -5.25 -1.02
N SER A 46 2.96 -4.11 -1.69
CA SER A 46 2.81 -3.96 -3.13
C SER A 46 3.60 -2.75 -3.67
N HIS A 47 4.00 -2.81 -4.94
CA HIS A 47 4.56 -1.68 -5.71
C HIS A 47 5.68 -0.91 -4.97
N VAL A 48 6.67 -1.65 -4.44
CA VAL A 48 7.79 -1.12 -3.64
C VAL A 48 8.65 -0.08 -4.37
N LYS A 49 8.72 -0.16 -5.71
CA LYS A 49 9.48 0.75 -6.58
C LYS A 49 9.17 2.25 -6.41
N ARG A 50 8.11 2.62 -5.69
CA ARG A 50 7.75 4.02 -5.38
C ARG A 50 8.33 4.53 -4.06
N VAL A 51 8.94 3.66 -3.25
CA VAL A 51 9.52 4.01 -1.95
C VAL A 51 11.02 4.18 -2.11
N ILE A 52 11.53 5.36 -1.76
CA ILE A 52 12.97 5.66 -1.69
C ILE A 52 13.38 5.45 -0.24
N LEU A 53 14.45 4.68 -0.03
CA LEU A 53 15.03 4.40 1.28
C LEU A 53 16.44 5.00 1.27
N ASP A 54 16.75 5.82 2.28
CA ASP A 54 18.06 6.43 2.51
C ASP A 54 18.85 5.66 3.57
#